data_AF-A0AAW1R0C1-F1
#
_entry.id   AF-A0AAW1R0C1-F1
#
_cell.length_a   1.000
_cell.length_b   1.000
_cell.length_c   1.000
_cell.angle_alpha   90.00
_cell.angle_beta   90.00
_cell.angle_gamma   90.00
#
_symmetry.space_group_name_H-M   'P 1'
#
loop_
_entity.id
_entity.type
_entity.pdbx_description
1 polymer ?
#
loop_
_entity_poly.entity_id
_entity_poly.type
_entity_poly.pdbx_seq_one_letter_code
_entity_poly.pdbx_strand_id
1 'polypeptide(L)'
;MASGSLQNVRCLPGSNVAAAALAVAGVPLVDLKRQSEADVTLCQADELDVRGLAFLAGQNPGGALAQPQLHRLRTLARASRAFIALVDDPAKVVTRLGGALPVAIEAGPEWEETAENLDDLFIGDAELWRRAARGEAEDPRGGRQPYVSAENHTLLDLHFDEGLRLVGEPAGYAEIADAIEAVPGVVTHGLFVGVATSAVVATPNGPRVLHREEQSARQLG
;
A
#
# COMPACT_ATOMS: atom_id res chain seq x y z
N MET A 1 -17.66 14.00 -16.12
CA MET A 1 -17.62 12.73 -16.88
C MET A 1 -19.04 12.31 -17.21
N ALA A 2 -19.82 11.69 -16.31
CA ALA A 2 -21.25 11.43 -16.55
C ALA A 2 -22.17 12.66 -16.33
N SER A 3 -21.81 13.54 -15.38
CA SER A 3 -22.56 14.78 -15.06
C SER A 3 -22.01 16.05 -15.73
N GLY A 4 -20.95 15.94 -16.53
CA GLY A 4 -20.30 17.08 -17.19
C GLY A 4 -19.38 17.97 -16.33
N SER A 5 -19.33 17.79 -15.00
CA SER A 5 -18.56 18.66 -14.07
C SER A 5 -17.03 18.55 -14.18
N LEU A 6 -16.52 17.45 -14.74
CA LEU A 6 -15.11 17.24 -15.07
C LEU A 6 -15.02 16.79 -16.54
N GLN A 7 -14.15 17.44 -17.30
CA GLN A 7 -13.91 17.21 -18.73
C GLN A 7 -12.43 16.93 -18.98
N ASN A 8 -12.12 16.23 -20.08
CA ASN A 8 -10.75 15.91 -20.51
C ASN A 8 -9.91 15.13 -19.49
N VAL A 9 -10.57 14.33 -18.65
CA VAL A 9 -9.90 13.45 -17.68
C VAL A 9 -9.60 12.10 -18.33
N ARG A 10 -8.38 11.63 -18.13
CA ARG A 10 -7.94 10.27 -18.47
C ARG A 10 -7.41 9.62 -17.19
N CYS A 11 -7.59 8.32 -17.03
CA CYS A 11 -7.18 7.63 -15.80
C CYS A 11 -6.16 6.53 -16.07
N LEU A 12 -5.13 6.50 -15.24
CA LEU A 12 -4.20 5.38 -15.08
C LEU A 12 -4.73 4.50 -13.93
N PRO A 13 -5.20 3.28 -14.18
CA PRO A 13 -5.77 2.45 -13.13
C PRO A 13 -4.68 1.87 -12.22
N GLY A 14 -4.81 2.08 -10.91
CA GLY A 14 -3.90 1.50 -9.90
C GLY A 14 -4.06 -0.01 -9.69
N SER A 15 -5.15 -0.60 -10.16
CA SER A 15 -5.36 -2.04 -10.16
C SER A 15 -6.28 -2.51 -11.30
N ASN A 16 -6.34 -3.81 -11.57
CA ASN A 16 -7.28 -4.40 -12.52
C ASN A 16 -8.74 -4.21 -12.08
N VAL A 17 -9.01 -4.26 -10.76
CA VAL A 17 -10.34 -3.97 -10.20
C VAL A 17 -10.71 -2.50 -10.47
N ALA A 18 -9.78 -1.56 -10.25
CA ALA A 18 -9.99 -0.16 -10.57
C ALA A 18 -10.20 0.07 -12.07
N ALA A 19 -9.45 -0.62 -12.93
CA ALA A 19 -9.62 -0.55 -14.39
C ALA A 19 -11.03 -0.99 -14.80
N ALA A 20 -11.53 -2.09 -14.26
CA ALA A 20 -12.89 -2.57 -14.53
C ALA A 20 -13.95 -1.56 -14.07
N ALA A 21 -13.82 -1.01 -12.86
CA ALA A 21 -14.76 -0.01 -12.33
C ALA A 21 -14.77 1.28 -13.18
N LEU A 22 -13.60 1.78 -13.59
CA LEU A 22 -13.47 2.96 -14.44
C LEU A 22 -14.07 2.73 -15.84
N ALA A 23 -13.87 1.53 -16.41
CA ALA A 23 -14.46 1.17 -17.70
C ALA A 23 -16.00 1.16 -17.64
N VAL A 24 -16.59 0.58 -16.58
CA VAL A 24 -18.03 0.61 -16.35
C VAL A 24 -18.55 2.03 -16.18
N ALA A 25 -17.78 2.91 -15.53
CA ALA A 25 -18.11 4.32 -15.36
C ALA A 25 -17.89 5.19 -16.62
N GLY A 26 -17.43 4.60 -17.73
CA GLY A 26 -17.17 5.32 -18.99
C GLY A 26 -15.98 6.28 -18.92
N VAL A 27 -15.03 6.02 -18.02
CA VAL A 27 -13.82 6.84 -17.87
C VAL A 27 -12.75 6.39 -18.86
N PRO A 28 -12.21 7.29 -19.73
CA PRO A 28 -11.13 6.94 -20.64
C PRO A 28 -9.88 6.46 -19.89
N LEU A 29 -9.47 5.23 -20.18
CA LEU A 29 -8.28 4.62 -19.60
C LEU A 29 -7.05 4.86 -20.48
N VAL A 30 -5.92 5.11 -19.83
CA VAL A 30 -4.59 5.12 -20.42
C VAL A 30 -3.68 4.19 -19.64
N ASP A 31 -2.50 3.89 -20.19
CA ASP A 31 -1.46 3.12 -19.53
C ASP A 31 -0.17 3.96 -19.41
N LEU A 32 0.75 3.49 -18.57
CA LEU A 32 2.02 4.17 -18.33
C LEU A 32 2.96 4.15 -19.55
N LYS A 33 2.71 3.30 -20.55
CA LYS A 33 3.48 3.29 -21.80
C LYS A 33 3.12 4.49 -22.68
N ARG A 34 1.85 4.91 -22.65
CA ARG A 34 1.32 6.04 -23.44
C ARG A 34 1.37 7.37 -22.68
N GLN A 35 1.32 7.32 -21.35
CA GLN A 35 1.31 8.49 -20.48
C GLN A 35 2.21 8.21 -19.27
N SER A 36 3.43 8.73 -19.28
CA SER A 36 4.45 8.43 -18.26
C SER A 36 4.25 9.17 -16.93
N GLU A 37 3.35 10.15 -16.89
CA GLU A 37 3.10 11.00 -15.72
C GLU A 37 1.62 11.12 -15.40
N ALA A 38 1.31 11.15 -14.10
CA ALA A 38 -0.02 11.43 -13.55
C ALA A 38 0.00 12.79 -12.83
N ASP A 39 -1.02 13.62 -13.07
CA ASP A 39 -1.16 14.88 -12.32
C ASP A 39 -1.51 14.60 -10.85
N VAL A 40 -2.43 13.67 -10.61
CA VAL A 40 -2.89 13.27 -9.28
C VAL A 40 -3.11 11.77 -9.24
N THR A 41 -2.57 11.10 -8.22
CA THR A 41 -2.95 9.74 -7.84
C THR A 41 -3.69 9.75 -6.52
N LEU A 42 -4.80 9.02 -6.47
CA LEU A 42 -5.56 8.76 -5.25
C LEU A 42 -5.30 7.31 -4.82
N CYS A 43 -4.90 7.11 -3.57
CA CYS A 43 -4.65 5.78 -3.03
C CYS A 43 -5.34 5.66 -1.68
N GLN A 44 -6.11 4.59 -1.49
CA GLN A 44 -6.61 4.26 -0.16
C GLN A 44 -5.44 3.84 0.73
N ALA A 45 -5.40 4.37 1.95
CA ALA A 45 -4.48 3.97 3.00
C ALA A 45 -5.22 3.07 3.99
N ASP A 46 -4.57 1.97 4.36
CA ASP A 46 -5.06 1.05 5.39
C ASP A 46 -4.72 1.58 6.79
N GLU A 47 -3.58 2.25 6.93
CA GLU A 47 -3.15 3.00 8.11
C GLU A 47 -2.40 4.26 7.69
N LEU A 48 -2.47 5.32 8.49
CA LEU A 48 -1.80 6.60 8.25
C LEU A 48 -1.13 7.12 9.52
N ASP A 49 0.19 7.38 9.47
CA ASP A 49 0.89 8.23 10.43
C ASP A 49 1.00 9.66 9.88
N VAL A 50 0.33 10.59 10.56
CA VAL A 50 0.18 11.97 10.09
C VAL A 50 1.46 12.80 10.14
N ARG A 51 2.46 12.42 10.97
CA ARG A 51 3.67 13.25 11.18
C ARG A 51 4.50 13.40 9.91
N GLY A 52 4.56 12.35 9.10
CA GLY A 52 5.26 12.34 7.81
C GLY A 52 4.35 12.03 6.61
N LEU A 53 3.05 11.85 6.86
CA LEU A 53 2.10 11.26 5.90
C LEU A 53 2.61 9.91 5.36
N ALA A 54 3.22 9.10 6.22
CA ALA A 54 3.58 7.72 5.90
C ALA A 54 2.35 6.84 6.07
N PHE A 55 2.16 5.86 5.20
CA PHE A 55 0.95 5.04 5.23
C PHE A 55 1.23 3.60 4.78
N LEU A 56 0.36 2.69 5.22
CA LEU A 56 0.26 1.33 4.69
C LEU A 56 -0.81 1.27 3.60
N ALA A 57 -0.56 0.50 2.54
CA ALA A 57 -1.55 0.24 1.50
C ALA A 57 -1.45 -1.20 0.97
N GLY A 58 -2.60 -1.74 0.60
CA GLY A 58 -2.74 -3.07 0.02
C GLY A 58 -3.03 -4.16 1.04
N GLN A 59 -3.48 -3.84 2.25
CA GLN A 59 -4.16 -4.79 3.11
C GLN A 59 -5.47 -5.23 2.44
N ASN A 60 -5.96 -6.40 2.83
CA ASN A 60 -7.26 -6.92 2.36
C ASN A 60 -8.12 -7.36 3.55
N PRO A 61 -8.57 -6.42 4.41
CA PRO A 61 -9.40 -6.76 5.54
C PRO A 61 -10.71 -7.42 5.06
N GLY A 62 -11.02 -8.60 5.60
CA GLY A 62 -12.25 -9.34 5.27
C GLY A 62 -12.22 -10.18 4.00
N GLY A 63 -11.02 -10.44 3.43
CA GLY A 63 -10.86 -11.45 2.37
C GLY A 63 -11.55 -11.12 1.04
N ALA A 64 -11.78 -9.82 0.77
CA ALA A 64 -12.39 -9.35 -0.46
C ALA A 64 -11.55 -9.78 -1.68
N LEU A 65 -12.17 -9.84 -2.86
CA LEU A 65 -11.46 -10.10 -4.13
C LEU A 65 -10.52 -8.95 -4.55
N ALA A 66 -10.28 -7.97 -3.69
CA ALA A 66 -9.39 -6.86 -3.94
C ALA A 66 -7.94 -7.36 -3.91
N GLN A 67 -7.41 -7.58 -5.12
CA GLN A 67 -6.04 -7.99 -5.36
C GLN A 67 -5.16 -6.73 -5.47
N PRO A 68 -4.33 -6.42 -4.46
CA PRO A 68 -3.51 -5.22 -4.53
C PRO A 68 -2.35 -5.47 -5.48
N GLN A 69 -2.14 -4.49 -6.37
CA GLN A 69 -1.03 -4.48 -7.32
C GLN A 69 0.00 -3.47 -6.83
N LEU A 70 0.68 -3.81 -5.73
CA LEU A 70 1.64 -2.93 -5.03
C LEU A 70 2.69 -2.35 -5.98
N HIS A 71 3.20 -3.16 -6.91
CA HIS A 71 4.18 -2.71 -7.89
C HIS A 71 3.62 -1.59 -8.81
N ARG A 72 2.35 -1.73 -9.22
CA ARG A 72 1.66 -0.71 -10.01
C ARG A 72 1.44 0.56 -9.19
N LEU A 73 1.04 0.43 -7.92
CA LEU A 73 0.90 1.56 -7.00
C LEU A 73 2.24 2.28 -6.77
N ARG A 74 3.35 1.57 -6.61
CA ARG A 74 4.70 2.16 -6.53
C ARG A 74 5.11 2.88 -7.80
N THR A 75 4.79 2.31 -8.95
CA THR A 75 5.08 2.96 -10.23
C THR A 75 4.29 4.25 -10.38
N LEU A 76 3.00 4.24 -10.02
CA LEU A 76 2.17 5.45 -9.98
C LEU A 76 2.69 6.47 -8.96
N ALA A 77 3.12 6.03 -7.78
CA ALA A 77 3.74 6.90 -6.78
C ALA A 77 4.92 7.70 -7.35
N ARG A 78 5.79 7.04 -8.13
CA ARG A 78 6.95 7.69 -8.79
C ARG A 78 6.55 8.58 -9.97
N ALA A 79 5.46 8.23 -10.66
CA ALA A 79 4.96 8.96 -11.84
C ALA A 79 4.02 10.14 -11.49
N SER A 80 3.68 10.33 -10.22
CA SER A 80 2.66 11.31 -9.81
C SER A 80 3.25 12.64 -9.37
N ARG A 81 2.66 13.75 -9.83
CA ARG A 81 2.98 15.10 -9.32
C ARG A 81 2.39 15.31 -7.93
N ALA A 82 1.17 14.86 -7.71
CA ALA A 82 0.52 14.82 -6.40
C ALA A 82 0.06 13.40 -6.08
N PHE A 83 0.34 12.94 -4.86
CA PHE A 83 -0.12 11.64 -4.38
C PHE A 83 -0.93 11.84 -3.10
N ILE A 84 -2.21 11.51 -3.16
CA ILE A 84 -3.16 11.77 -2.09
C ILE A 84 -3.56 10.46 -1.44
N ALA A 85 -3.20 10.30 -0.17
CA ALA A 85 -3.67 9.18 0.66
C ALA A 85 -5.11 9.45 1.11
N LEU A 86 -6.00 8.48 0.90
CA LEU A 86 -7.40 8.54 1.31
C LEU A 86 -7.60 7.61 2.50
N VAL A 87 -8.12 8.15 3.59
CA VAL A 87 -8.46 7.41 4.81
C VAL A 87 -9.96 7.52 5.01
N ASP A 88 -10.65 6.39 4.97
CA ASP A 88 -12.11 6.26 5.06
C ASP A 88 -12.63 6.20 6.50
N ASP A 89 -11.77 5.86 7.47
CA ASP A 89 -12.10 5.79 8.89
C ASP A 89 -11.01 6.49 9.73
N PRO A 90 -11.34 7.46 10.60
CA PRO A 90 -10.36 8.12 11.45
C PRO A 90 -9.62 7.16 12.40
N ALA A 91 -10.14 5.97 12.70
CA ALA A 91 -9.45 4.95 13.48
C ALA A 91 -8.20 4.39 12.78
N LYS A 92 -8.08 4.52 11.46
CA LYS A 92 -6.89 4.15 10.67
C LYS A 92 -5.77 5.19 10.79
N VAL A 93 -6.02 6.33 11.43
CA VAL A 93 -4.98 7.29 11.77
C VAL A 93 -4.29 6.84 13.05
N VAL A 94 -3.05 6.37 12.93
CA VAL A 94 -2.32 5.72 14.00
C VAL A 94 -1.08 6.52 14.42
N THR A 95 -0.63 6.30 15.66
CA THR A 95 0.60 6.91 16.18
C THR A 95 1.87 6.24 15.64
N ARG A 96 1.78 4.95 15.30
CA ARG A 96 2.82 4.15 14.69
C ARG A 96 2.16 3.15 13.75
N LEU A 97 2.61 3.09 12.49
CA LEU A 97 2.15 2.07 11.54
C LEU A 97 2.50 0.69 12.09
N GLY A 98 1.63 -0.29 11.93
CA GLY A 98 1.78 -1.56 12.66
C GLY A 98 0.85 -2.70 12.32
N GLY A 99 -0.21 -2.52 11.53
CA GLY A 99 -1.08 -3.64 11.19
C GLY A 99 -0.42 -4.64 10.24
N ALA A 100 -1.17 -5.17 9.27
CA ALA A 100 -0.60 -6.02 8.24
C ALA A 100 0.21 -5.17 7.24
N LEU A 101 1.51 -5.44 7.07
CA LEU A 101 2.33 -4.88 6.01
C LEU A 101 2.42 -5.88 4.84
N PRO A 102 1.79 -5.59 3.69
CA PRO A 102 1.92 -6.44 2.51
C PRO A 102 3.29 -6.27 1.86
N VAL A 103 3.94 -7.37 1.52
CA VAL A 103 5.20 -7.44 0.78
C VAL A 103 4.98 -8.31 -0.46
N ALA A 104 5.26 -7.76 -1.63
CA ALA A 104 5.25 -8.47 -2.89
C ALA A 104 6.64 -9.03 -3.18
N ILE A 105 6.69 -10.33 -3.40
CA ILE A 105 7.90 -11.06 -3.76
C ILE A 105 7.70 -11.74 -5.12
N GLU A 106 8.79 -12.12 -5.77
CA GLU A 106 8.73 -12.92 -7.00
C GLU A 106 7.93 -14.20 -6.75
N ALA A 107 6.97 -14.53 -7.63
CA ALA A 107 6.28 -15.81 -7.52
C ALA A 107 7.17 -16.94 -8.05
N GLY A 108 7.29 -18.02 -7.29
CA GLY A 108 8.11 -19.16 -7.69
C GLY A 108 8.23 -20.20 -6.57
N PRO A 109 8.98 -21.28 -6.81
CA PRO A 109 9.27 -22.29 -5.78
C PRO A 109 10.10 -21.73 -4.63
N GLU A 110 10.99 -20.77 -4.88
CA GLU A 110 11.91 -20.18 -3.90
C GLU A 110 11.26 -19.14 -2.97
N TRP A 111 9.93 -19.01 -2.98
CA TRP A 111 9.23 -18.01 -2.19
C TRP A 111 9.45 -18.20 -0.67
N GLU A 112 9.63 -19.44 -0.21
CA GLU A 112 9.88 -19.75 1.21
C GLU A 112 11.23 -19.20 1.67
N GLU A 113 12.28 -19.27 0.85
CA GLU A 113 13.60 -18.68 1.18
C GLU A 113 13.50 -17.15 1.31
N THR A 114 12.76 -16.49 0.40
CA THR A 114 12.51 -15.05 0.52
C THR A 114 11.70 -14.71 1.77
N ALA A 115 10.70 -15.53 2.10
CA ALA A 115 9.87 -15.36 3.29
C ALA A 115 10.69 -15.52 4.58
N GLU A 116 11.55 -16.53 4.68
CA GLU A 116 12.44 -16.73 5.83
C GLU A 116 13.38 -15.54 6.04
N ASN A 117 14.02 -15.05 4.97
CA ASN A 117 14.88 -13.87 5.06
C ASN A 117 14.13 -12.59 5.46
N LEU A 118 12.84 -12.47 5.09
CA LEU A 118 11.98 -11.38 5.54
C LEU A 118 11.60 -11.53 7.02
N ASP A 119 11.24 -12.74 7.45
CA ASP A 119 10.87 -13.05 8.83
C ASP A 119 12.04 -12.73 9.78
N ASP A 120 13.28 -13.01 9.35
CA ASP A 120 14.51 -12.71 10.10
C ASP A 120 14.66 -11.22 10.46
N LEU A 121 14.13 -10.30 9.65
CA LEU A 121 14.15 -8.85 9.94
C LEU A 121 13.21 -8.44 11.08
N PHE A 122 12.21 -9.28 11.36
CA PHE A 122 11.08 -8.98 12.25
C PHE A 122 10.86 -10.07 13.31
N ILE A 123 11.92 -10.83 13.63
CA ILE A 123 11.85 -11.89 14.65
C ILE A 123 11.31 -11.32 15.96
N GLY A 124 10.19 -11.87 16.40
CA GLY A 124 9.51 -11.46 17.64
C GLY A 124 8.69 -10.16 17.52
N ASP A 125 8.70 -9.50 16.36
CA ASP A 125 7.93 -8.29 16.08
C ASP A 125 6.70 -8.55 15.21
N ALA A 126 6.77 -9.51 14.28
CA ALA A 126 5.69 -9.81 13.34
C ALA A 126 5.50 -11.31 13.08
N GLU A 127 4.27 -11.69 12.73
CA GLU A 127 3.98 -12.99 12.12
C GLU A 127 3.90 -12.85 10.59
N LEU A 128 4.60 -13.71 9.86
CA LEU A 128 4.57 -13.75 8.41
C LEU A 128 3.54 -14.77 7.90
N TRP A 129 2.62 -14.29 7.05
CA TRP A 129 1.61 -15.12 6.41
C TRP A 129 1.61 -14.92 4.90
N ARG A 130 1.62 -16.01 4.13
CA ARG A 130 1.35 -15.92 2.70
C ARG A 130 -0.14 -15.69 2.47
N ARG A 131 -0.48 -14.65 1.70
CA ARG A 131 -1.86 -14.26 1.47
C ARG A 131 -2.63 -15.32 0.67
N ALA A 132 -3.85 -15.64 1.10
CA ALA A 132 -4.79 -16.45 0.33
C ALA A 132 -5.47 -15.65 -0.78
N ALA A 133 -5.85 -16.31 -1.88
CA ALA A 133 -6.54 -15.67 -3.00
C ALA A 133 -7.96 -15.19 -2.66
N ARG A 134 -8.58 -15.79 -1.63
CA ARG A 134 -9.92 -15.46 -1.13
C ARG A 134 -10.00 -15.79 0.36
N GLY A 135 -10.73 -14.96 1.11
CA GLY A 135 -10.90 -15.19 2.54
C GLY A 135 -9.61 -15.02 3.33
N GLU A 136 -9.61 -15.55 4.55
CA GLU A 136 -8.42 -15.65 5.39
C GLU A 136 -7.60 -16.89 5.01
N ALA A 137 -6.29 -16.82 5.24
CA ALA A 137 -5.42 -17.96 5.00
C ALA A 137 -5.70 -19.07 6.02
N GLU A 138 -5.83 -20.31 5.54
CA GLU A 138 -6.06 -21.48 6.40
C GLU A 138 -4.80 -21.86 7.21
N ASP A 139 -3.62 -21.46 6.71
CA ASP A 139 -2.31 -21.69 7.30
C ASP A 139 -1.31 -20.59 6.83
N PRO A 140 -0.13 -20.47 7.45
CA PRO A 140 0.87 -19.46 7.07
C PRO A 140 1.39 -19.57 5.64
N ARG A 141 1.13 -20.67 4.91
CA ARG A 141 1.48 -20.84 3.49
C ARG A 141 0.36 -20.40 2.55
N GLY A 142 -0.71 -19.79 3.06
CA GLY A 142 -1.83 -19.28 2.26
C GLY A 142 -2.85 -20.34 1.88
N GLY A 143 -2.79 -21.52 2.52
CA GLY A 143 -3.70 -22.63 2.29
C GLY A 143 -3.63 -23.19 0.86
N ARG A 144 -4.75 -23.75 0.39
CA ARG A 144 -4.82 -24.45 -0.91
C ARG A 144 -4.79 -23.54 -2.13
N GLN A 145 -5.10 -22.26 -1.96
CA GLN A 145 -5.21 -21.28 -3.04
C GLN A 145 -4.50 -19.98 -2.64
N PRO A 146 -3.16 -19.98 -2.59
CA PRO A 146 -2.42 -18.75 -2.32
C PRO A 146 -2.67 -17.72 -3.43
N TYR A 147 -2.66 -16.45 -3.04
CA TYR A 147 -2.75 -15.35 -3.97
C TYR A 147 -1.47 -15.24 -4.81
N VAL A 148 -1.66 -15.06 -6.12
CA VAL A 148 -0.63 -14.60 -7.05
C VAL A 148 -1.22 -13.44 -7.86
N SER A 149 -0.49 -12.33 -7.92
CA SER A 149 -0.92 -11.14 -8.66
C SER A 149 -0.90 -11.37 -10.17
N ALA A 150 -1.58 -10.51 -10.93
CA ALA A 150 -1.51 -10.54 -12.39
C ALA A 150 -0.09 -10.22 -12.93
N GLU A 151 0.74 -9.57 -12.12
CA GLU A 151 2.17 -9.31 -12.37
C GLU A 151 3.07 -10.47 -11.92
N ASN A 152 2.52 -11.62 -11.54
CA ASN A 152 3.25 -12.81 -11.09
C ASN A 152 4.07 -12.58 -9.81
N HIS A 153 3.45 -11.95 -8.81
CA HIS A 153 4.02 -11.80 -7.47
C HIS A 153 3.22 -12.59 -6.44
N THR A 154 3.92 -13.23 -5.51
CA THR A 154 3.32 -13.72 -4.25
C THR A 154 3.22 -12.55 -3.27
N LEU A 155 2.14 -12.48 -2.49
CA LEU A 155 2.04 -11.54 -1.37
C LEU A 155 2.25 -12.26 -0.05
N LEU A 156 3.12 -11.68 0.76
CA LEU A 156 3.32 -12.01 2.16
C LEU A 156 2.78 -10.84 2.99
N ASP A 157 2.10 -11.15 4.08
CA ASP A 157 1.59 -10.18 5.04
C ASP A 157 2.37 -10.35 6.34
N LEU A 158 3.10 -9.31 6.72
CA LEU A 158 3.77 -9.22 8.02
C LEU A 158 2.81 -8.55 9.00
N HIS A 159 2.31 -9.29 9.98
CA HIS A 159 1.36 -8.82 10.98
C HIS A 159 2.10 -8.40 12.24
N PHE A 160 2.16 -7.11 12.57
CA PHE A 160 2.83 -6.63 13.78
C PHE A 160 1.84 -6.37 14.92
N ASP A 161 2.26 -6.64 16.15
CA ASP A 161 1.44 -6.37 17.35
C ASP A 161 1.74 -5.00 17.97
N GLU A 162 3.01 -4.59 18.00
CA GLU A 162 3.46 -3.39 18.71
C GLU A 162 3.94 -2.25 17.78
N GLY A 163 3.51 -2.28 16.52
CA GLY A 163 3.99 -1.36 15.49
C GLY A 163 5.20 -1.87 14.74
N LEU A 164 5.47 -1.28 13.58
CA LEU A 164 6.63 -1.55 12.75
C LEU A 164 7.92 -1.33 13.56
N ARG A 165 8.80 -2.33 13.59
CA ARG A 165 10.10 -2.37 14.28
C ARG A 165 11.09 -3.18 13.44
N LEU A 166 12.36 -3.19 13.80
CA LEU A 166 13.34 -4.11 13.25
C LEU A 166 14.06 -4.81 14.39
N VAL A 167 14.02 -6.14 14.38
CA VAL A 167 14.75 -7.00 15.33
C VAL A 167 14.54 -6.57 16.79
N GLY A 168 13.29 -6.28 17.18
CA GLY A 168 12.87 -5.86 18.52
C GLY A 168 13.04 -4.36 18.81
N GLU A 169 13.73 -3.61 17.95
CA GLU A 169 14.09 -2.22 18.21
C GLU A 169 13.25 -1.21 17.40
N PRO A 170 12.98 -0.02 17.95
CA PRO A 170 12.34 1.05 17.20
C PRO A 170 13.21 1.53 16.02
N ALA A 171 12.71 1.39 14.79
CA ALA A 171 13.38 1.84 13.57
C ALA A 171 12.62 2.96 12.82
N GLY A 172 13.27 3.67 11.89
CA GLY A 172 12.56 4.62 11.02
C GLY A 172 11.73 3.91 9.94
N TYR A 173 10.63 4.50 9.47
CA TYR A 173 9.87 3.86 8.36
C TYR A 173 10.71 3.73 7.07
N ALA A 174 11.61 4.69 6.80
CA ALA A 174 12.51 4.61 5.65
C ALA A 174 13.54 3.48 5.82
N GLU A 175 14.10 3.34 7.01
CA GLU A 175 15.03 2.23 7.34
C GLU A 175 14.36 0.87 7.21
N ILE A 176 13.11 0.73 7.68
CA ILE A 176 12.31 -0.49 7.50
C ILE A 176 12.05 -0.78 6.03
N ALA A 177 11.68 0.24 5.25
CA ALA A 177 11.47 0.11 3.81
C ALA A 177 12.75 -0.37 3.11
N ASP A 178 13.89 0.28 3.39
CA ASP A 178 15.18 -0.06 2.80
C ASP A 178 15.62 -1.48 3.18
N ALA A 179 15.40 -1.90 4.43
CA ALA A 179 15.69 -3.26 4.89
C ALA A 179 14.85 -4.31 4.15
N ILE A 180 13.55 -4.08 3.97
CA ILE A 180 12.66 -4.97 3.20
C ILE A 180 13.09 -5.01 1.73
N GLU A 181 13.39 -3.86 1.11
CA GLU A 181 13.83 -3.78 -0.30
C GLU A 181 15.18 -4.45 -0.54
N ALA A 182 16.02 -4.60 0.50
CA ALA A 182 17.31 -5.28 0.41
C ALA A 182 17.20 -6.82 0.40
N VAL A 183 16.06 -7.40 0.78
CA VAL A 183 15.89 -8.86 0.82
C VAL A 183 15.79 -9.43 -0.61
N PRO A 184 16.63 -10.42 -0.99
CA PRO A 184 16.56 -11.05 -2.30
C PRO A 184 15.17 -11.66 -2.57
N GLY A 185 14.62 -11.40 -3.76
CA GLY A 185 13.28 -11.86 -4.14
C GLY A 185 12.15 -10.90 -3.80
N VAL A 186 12.39 -9.86 -2.99
CA VAL A 186 11.43 -8.78 -2.77
C VAL A 186 11.33 -7.89 -4.01
N VAL A 187 10.09 -7.66 -4.46
CA VAL A 187 9.79 -6.75 -5.57
C VAL A 187 9.39 -5.37 -5.07
N THR A 188 8.55 -5.31 -4.03
CA THR A 188 8.09 -4.07 -3.38
C THR A 188 7.30 -4.39 -2.11
N HIS A 189 7.01 -3.38 -1.30
CA HIS A 189 6.12 -3.49 -0.15
C HIS A 189 5.06 -2.38 -0.11
N GLY A 190 4.09 -2.52 0.80
CA GLY A 190 2.94 -1.64 1.01
C GLY A 190 3.20 -0.46 1.96
N LEU A 191 4.42 -0.31 2.49
CA LEU A 191 4.83 0.82 3.33
C LEU A 191 5.28 2.03 2.47
N PHE A 192 4.44 3.06 2.36
CA PHE A 192 4.74 4.26 1.58
C PHE A 192 5.27 5.38 2.47
N VAL A 193 6.54 5.74 2.28
CA VAL A 193 7.25 6.78 3.03
C VAL A 193 7.65 7.89 2.08
N GLY A 194 7.42 9.16 2.46
CA GLY A 194 7.86 10.30 1.64
C GLY A 194 7.13 10.47 0.30
N VAL A 195 6.07 9.70 0.03
CA VAL A 195 5.31 9.76 -1.24
C VAL A 195 4.08 10.68 -1.17
N ALA A 196 3.22 10.55 -0.14
CA ALA A 196 1.97 11.31 -0.06
C ALA A 196 2.17 12.83 0.13
N THR A 197 1.81 13.64 -0.86
CA THR A 197 1.83 15.11 -0.76
C THR A 197 0.73 15.63 0.17
N SER A 198 -0.37 14.89 0.28
CA SER A 198 -1.49 15.21 1.15
C SER A 198 -2.23 13.94 1.57
N ALA A 199 -3.01 14.04 2.65
CA ALA A 199 -3.96 13.01 3.05
C ALA A 199 -5.35 13.61 3.24
N VAL A 200 -6.39 12.86 2.88
CA VAL A 200 -7.79 13.21 3.15
C VAL A 200 -8.35 12.16 4.09
N VAL A 201 -8.73 12.59 5.28
CA VAL A 201 -9.29 11.73 6.33
C VAL A 201 -10.77 12.02 6.43
N ALA A 202 -11.61 11.02 6.16
CA ALA A 202 -13.04 11.10 6.43
C ALA A 202 -13.26 11.22 7.95
N THR A 203 -14.10 12.18 8.36
CA THR A 203 -14.49 12.32 9.77
C THR A 203 -16.01 12.48 9.86
N PRO A 204 -16.62 12.26 11.04
CA PRO A 204 -18.05 12.51 11.24
C PRO A 204 -18.49 13.94 10.89
N ASN A 205 -17.58 14.92 10.93
CA ASN A 205 -17.84 16.32 10.63
C ASN A 205 -17.47 16.72 9.19
N GLY A 206 -17.20 15.73 8.32
CA GLY A 206 -16.73 15.95 6.95
C GLY A 206 -15.24 15.64 6.77
N PRO A 207 -14.72 15.71 5.53
CA PRO A 207 -13.33 15.37 5.25
C PRO A 207 -12.37 16.41 5.82
N ARG A 208 -11.32 15.95 6.50
CA ARG A 208 -10.17 16.75 6.92
C ARG A 208 -9.02 16.54 5.96
N VAL A 209 -8.46 17.63 5.43
CA VAL A 209 -7.29 17.60 4.55
C VAL A 209 -6.04 17.90 5.37
N LEU A 210 -4.98 17.12 5.13
CA LEU A 210 -3.66 17.27 5.73
C LEU A 210 -2.63 17.46 4.61
N HIS A 211 -1.79 18.48 4.73
CA HIS A 211 -0.70 18.73 3.78
C HIS A 211 0.66 18.46 4.44
N ARG A 212 1.61 17.94 3.65
CA ARG A 212 2.97 17.63 4.14
C ARG A 212 3.70 18.87 4.66
N GLU A 213 3.58 20.00 3.96
CA GLU A 213 4.31 21.24 4.26
C GLU A 213 3.91 21.88 5.61
N GLU A 214 2.65 21.70 6.04
CA GLU A 214 2.15 22.26 7.31
C GLU A 214 2.62 21.49 8.56
N GLN A 215 3.03 20.23 8.40
CA GLN A 215 3.49 19.37 9.51
C GLN A 215 4.94 19.67 9.90
N SER A 216 5.80 20.01 8.93
CA SER A 216 7.22 20.33 9.17
C SER A 216 7.39 21.66 9.92
N ALA A 217 6.53 22.64 9.64
CA ALA A 217 6.55 23.95 10.30
C ALA A 217 6.07 23.92 11.77
N ARG A 218 5.27 22.92 12.16
CA ARG A 218 4.77 22.74 13.54
C ARG A 218 5.69 21.92 14.45
N GLN A 219 6.74 21.30 13.91
CA GLN A 219 7.75 20.58 14.70
C GLN A 219 8.97 21.46 15.06
N LEU A 220 9.03 22.69 14.55
CA LEU A 220 10.13 23.64 14.77
C LEU A 220 9.72 24.88 15.59
N GLY A 221 8.54 24.88 16.22
CA GLY A 221 8.05 25.95 17.10
C GLY A 221 7.53 25.38 18.41
#